data_AF-A0A523GQV4-F1
#
_entry.id   AF-A0A523GQV4-F1
#
_cell.length_a   1.000
_cell.length_b   1.000
_cell.length_c   1.000
_cell.angle_alpha   90.00
_cell.angle_beta   90.00
_cell.angle_gamma   90.00
#
_symmetry.space_group_name_H-M   'P 1'
#
loop_
_entity.id
_entity.type
_entity.pdbx_description
1 polymer ?
#
loop_
_entity_poly.entity_id
_entity_poly.type
_entity_poly.pdbx_seq_one_letter_code
_entity_poly.pdbx_strand_id
1 'polypeptide(L)'
;MKYAYVSEKFAAARRNLMLPHPNGDTTAIVDAFAECSHGLHNINRDDFDDAARESVRKLEELIDGLGLDDPLGRGLYTVKAERLSLDQKAELSREVDYLANWFNVHSREYH
;
A
#
# COMPACT_ATOMS: atom_id res chain seq x y z
N MET A 1 4.07 -18.45 -9.96
CA MET A 1 2.87 -17.60 -9.83
C MET A 1 3.26 -16.15 -10.05
N LYS A 2 2.67 -15.48 -11.06
CA LYS A 2 3.04 -14.12 -11.50
C LYS A 2 2.95 -13.07 -10.37
N TYR A 3 1.97 -13.21 -9.48
CA TYR A 3 1.67 -12.23 -8.43
C TYR A 3 1.93 -12.71 -6.98
N ALA A 4 2.64 -13.83 -6.78
CA ALA A 4 2.83 -14.38 -5.43
C ALA A 4 3.51 -13.39 -4.47
N TYR A 5 4.61 -12.76 -4.90
CA TYR A 5 5.33 -11.77 -4.10
C TYR A 5 4.46 -10.55 -3.79
N VAL A 6 3.76 -10.01 -4.79
CA VAL A 6 2.92 -8.82 -4.59
C VAL A 6 1.71 -9.14 -3.71
N SER A 7 1.13 -10.34 -3.85
CA SER A 7 0.08 -10.83 -2.96
C SER A 7 0.55 -10.94 -1.51
N GLU A 8 1.77 -11.42 -1.27
CA GLU A 8 2.35 -11.49 0.07
C GLU A 8 2.52 -10.09 0.68
N LYS A 9 3.05 -9.16 -0.13
CA LYS A 9 3.28 -7.77 0.28
C LYS A 9 1.99 -7.03 0.63
N PHE A 10 0.96 -7.16 -0.20
CA PHE A 10 -0.34 -6.55 0.09
C PHE A 10 -1.07 -7.23 1.25
N ALA A 11 -0.86 -8.53 1.49
CA ALA A 11 -1.37 -9.19 2.69
C ALA A 11 -0.70 -8.65 3.97
N ALA A 12 0.61 -8.39 3.94
CA ALA A 12 1.34 -7.76 5.03
C ALA A 12 0.88 -6.32 5.26
N ALA A 13 0.77 -5.51 4.20
CA ALA A 13 0.25 -4.14 4.27
C ALA A 13 -1.15 -4.10 4.90
N ARG A 14 -2.07 -4.97 4.45
CA ARG A 14 -3.43 -5.09 4.99
C ARG A 14 -3.41 -5.42 6.49
N ARG A 15 -2.52 -6.32 6.92
CA ARG A 15 -2.38 -6.69 8.32
C ARG A 15 -1.88 -5.53 9.18
N ASN A 16 -0.92 -4.74 8.69
CA ASN A 16 -0.41 -3.58 9.42
C ASN A 16 -1.51 -2.54 9.68
N LEU A 17 -2.44 -2.36 8.72
CA LEU A 17 -3.57 -1.44 8.85
C LEU A 17 -4.72 -1.95 9.75
N MET A 18 -4.63 -3.17 10.30
CA MET A 18 -5.62 -3.67 11.28
C MET A 18 -5.35 -3.09 12.67
N LEU A 19 -6.37 -2.48 13.27
CA LEU A 19 -6.30 -1.89 14.61
C LEU A 19 -6.72 -2.88 15.71
N PRO A 20 -6.16 -2.75 16.94
CA PRO A 20 -5.11 -1.81 17.32
C PRO A 20 -3.71 -2.28 16.91
N HIS A 21 -2.88 -1.38 16.38
CA HIS A 21 -1.48 -1.67 16.07
C HIS A 21 -0.57 -1.39 17.29
N PRO A 22 0.35 -2.29 17.67
CA PRO A 22 1.13 -2.19 18.91
C PRO A 22 2.01 -0.94 19.00
N ASN A 23 2.45 -0.41 17.85
CA ASN A 23 3.36 0.74 17.76
C ASN A 23 2.65 2.04 17.37
N GLY A 24 1.32 2.07 17.43
CA GLY A 24 0.51 3.22 17.03
C GLY A 24 0.22 3.30 15.52
N ASP A 25 -0.67 4.22 15.18
CA ASP A 25 -1.27 4.41 13.84
C ASP A 25 -0.24 4.86 12.78
N THR A 26 0.64 5.81 13.12
CA THR A 26 1.68 6.27 12.19
C THR A 26 2.60 5.13 11.77
N THR A 27 3.08 4.32 12.71
CA THR A 27 3.97 3.18 12.43
C THR A 27 3.27 2.15 11.54
N ALA A 28 2.00 1.86 11.82
CA ALA A 28 1.19 0.96 10.99
C ALA A 28 1.12 1.42 9.52
N ILE A 29 0.90 2.73 9.30
CA ILE A 29 0.83 3.32 7.97
C ILE A 29 2.20 3.30 7.29
N VAL A 30 3.29 3.61 8.00
CA VAL A 30 4.65 3.55 7.46
C VAL A 30 5.01 2.14 7.01
N ASP A 31 4.71 1.13 7.82
CA ASP A 31 4.98 -0.26 7.47
C ASP A 31 4.12 -0.69 6.27
N ALA A 32 2.85 -0.26 6.21
CA ALA A 32 1.99 -0.51 5.05
C ALA A 32 2.52 0.16 3.77
N PHE A 33 3.00 1.41 3.84
CA PHE A 33 3.61 2.11 2.71
C PHE A 33 4.83 1.38 2.16
N ALA A 34 5.69 0.89 3.04
CA ALA A 34 6.87 0.13 2.66
C ALA A 34 6.50 -1.17 1.94
N GLU A 35 5.55 -1.94 2.47
CA GLU A 35 5.12 -3.19 1.85
C GLU A 35 4.43 -2.96 0.49
N CYS A 36 3.55 -1.95 0.39
CA CYS A 36 2.92 -1.59 -0.89
C CYS A 36 3.96 -1.18 -1.94
N SER A 37 4.93 -0.35 -1.56
CA SER A 37 5.98 0.10 -2.47
C SER A 37 6.88 -1.05 -2.93
N HIS A 38 7.24 -1.96 -2.02
CA HIS A 38 7.97 -3.18 -2.37
C HIS A 38 7.17 -4.08 -3.33
N GLY A 39 5.86 -4.25 -3.10
CA GLY A 39 5.00 -5.04 -3.97
C GLY A 39 4.87 -4.45 -5.38
N LEU A 40 4.79 -3.13 -5.50
CA LEU A 40 4.58 -2.45 -6.78
C LEU A 40 5.86 -2.18 -7.58
N HIS A 41 7.04 -2.30 -6.96
CA HIS A 41 8.31 -1.89 -7.58
C HIS A 41 8.64 -2.59 -8.91
N ASN A 42 8.23 -3.85 -9.10
CA ASN A 42 8.61 -4.63 -10.29
C ASN A 42 7.45 -5.45 -10.89
N ILE A 43 6.22 -4.95 -10.74
CA ILE A 43 5.03 -5.63 -11.27
C ILE A 43 4.73 -5.19 -12.70
N ASN A 44 4.51 -6.17 -13.60
CA ASN A 44 3.93 -5.88 -14.91
C ASN A 44 2.41 -5.64 -14.75
N ARG A 45 1.94 -4.47 -15.18
CA ARG A 45 0.55 -3.99 -15.08
C ARG A 45 -0.29 -4.26 -16.34
N ASP A 46 0.26 -4.94 -17.34
CA ASP A 46 -0.43 -5.21 -18.62
C ASP A 46 -1.78 -5.92 -18.42
N ASP A 47 -1.83 -6.89 -17.48
CA ASP A 47 -3.04 -7.68 -17.21
C ASP A 47 -3.99 -7.01 -16.19
N PHE A 48 -3.69 -5.80 -15.72
CA PHE A 48 -4.57 -5.15 -14.75
C PHE A 48 -5.85 -4.72 -15.46
N ASP A 49 -6.99 -5.04 -14.87
CA ASP A 49 -8.24 -4.40 -15.24
C ASP A 49 -8.23 -2.92 -14.84
N ASP A 50 -9.18 -2.14 -15.36
CA ASP A 50 -9.21 -0.69 -15.14
C ASP A 50 -9.40 -0.32 -13.66
N ALA A 51 -10.07 -1.17 -12.87
CA ALA A 51 -10.27 -0.93 -11.45
C ALA A 51 -8.97 -1.17 -10.66
N ALA A 52 -8.20 -2.21 -10.98
CA ALA A 52 -6.88 -2.46 -10.42
C ALA A 52 -5.89 -1.36 -10.77
N ARG A 53 -5.90 -0.87 -12.02
CA ARG A 53 -5.05 0.26 -12.43
C ARG A 53 -5.38 1.53 -11.66
N GLU A 54 -6.66 1.86 -11.52
CA GLU A 54 -7.10 3.04 -10.79
C GLU A 54 -6.78 2.95 -9.29
N SER A 55 -6.98 1.78 -8.69
CA SER A 55 -6.64 1.54 -7.29
C SER A 55 -5.15 1.68 -7.01
N VAL A 56 -4.30 1.13 -7.90
CA VAL A 56 -2.84 1.32 -7.81
C VAL A 56 -2.46 2.79 -7.93
N ARG A 57 -3.05 3.53 -8.88
CA ARG A 57 -2.80 4.97 -9.05
C ARG A 57 -3.10 5.75 -7.76
N LYS A 58 -4.28 5.54 -7.17
CA LYS A 58 -4.67 6.19 -5.92
C LYS A 58 -3.74 5.83 -4.76
N LEU A 59 -3.37 4.56 -4.66
CA LEU A 59 -2.44 4.11 -3.63
C LEU A 59 -1.07 4.78 -3.79
N GLU A 60 -0.56 4.88 -5.03
CA GLU A 60 0.68 5.59 -5.32
C GLU A 60 0.59 7.07 -4.92
N GLU A 61 -0.53 7.76 -5.17
CA GLU A 61 -0.76 9.15 -4.74
C GLU A 61 -0.82 9.32 -3.21
N LEU A 62 -1.38 8.32 -2.52
CA LEU A 62 -1.43 8.28 -1.05
C LEU A 62 -0.06 8.01 -0.43
N ILE A 63 0.82 7.28 -1.11
CA ILE A 63 2.19 7.00 -0.65
C ILE A 63 3.15 8.12 -1.05
N ASP A 64 2.92 8.77 -2.20
CA ASP A 64 3.87 9.70 -2.80
C ASP A 64 4.25 10.84 -1.83
N GLY A 65 5.55 10.94 -1.60
CA GLY A 65 6.18 11.96 -0.77
C GLY A 65 6.67 13.17 -1.55
N LEU A 66 6.37 13.26 -2.85
CA LEU A 66 6.80 14.37 -3.69
C LEU A 66 6.39 15.72 -3.08
N GLY A 67 7.35 16.63 -2.95
CA GLY A 67 7.16 17.94 -2.35
C GLY A 67 7.14 17.96 -0.81
N LEU A 68 7.33 16.81 -0.15
CA LEU A 68 7.59 16.78 1.28
C LEU A 68 9.07 17.01 1.56
N ASP A 69 9.34 17.84 2.55
CA ASP A 69 10.67 18.01 3.13
C ASP A 69 10.73 17.29 4.48
N ASP A 70 11.87 16.68 4.77
CA ASP A 70 12.15 15.98 6.02
C ASP A 70 13.44 16.51 6.64
N PRO A 71 13.42 17.73 7.21
CA PRO A 71 14.62 18.37 7.75
C PRO A 71 15.17 17.65 8.99
N LEU A 72 14.40 16.73 9.57
CA LEU A 72 14.76 15.95 10.76
C LEU A 72 15.26 14.54 10.43
N GLY A 73 15.26 14.12 9.15
CA GLY A 73 15.76 12.81 8.73
C GLY A 73 14.96 11.61 9.27
N ARG A 74 13.65 11.76 9.45
CA ARG A 74 12.73 10.73 9.96
C ARG A 74 12.24 9.74 8.88
N GLY A 75 12.49 10.04 7.62
CA GLY A 75 11.97 9.35 6.44
C GLY A 75 10.68 9.97 5.91
N LEU A 76 10.58 10.10 4.58
CA LEU A 76 9.42 10.72 3.91
C LEU A 76 8.10 9.98 4.17
N TYR A 77 8.13 8.65 4.35
CA TYR A 77 6.93 7.89 4.74
C TYR A 77 6.41 8.28 6.12
N THR A 78 7.30 8.53 7.09
CA THR A 78 6.89 9.02 8.41
C THR A 78 6.21 10.37 8.29
N VAL A 79 6.83 11.31 7.55
CA VAL A 79 6.25 12.65 7.33
C VAL A 79 4.91 12.57 6.60
N LYS A 80 4.78 11.68 5.60
CA LYS A 80 3.54 11.48 4.84
C LYS A 80 2.44 10.87 5.72
N ALA A 81 2.75 9.81 6.48
CA ALA A 81 1.80 9.12 7.35
C ALA A 81 1.20 10.05 8.43
N GLU A 82 2.03 10.93 9.01
CA GLU A 82 1.59 11.94 9.98
C GLU A 82 0.66 13.00 9.37
N ARG A 83 0.75 13.24 8.06
CA ARG A 83 -0.03 14.26 7.34
C ARG A 83 -1.31 13.74 6.71
N LEU A 84 -1.55 12.42 6.71
CA LEU A 84 -2.79 11.87 6.16
C LEU A 84 -3.99 12.31 7.00
N SER A 85 -5.02 12.84 6.33
CA SER A 85 -6.33 13.04 6.93
C SER A 85 -6.99 11.71 7.27
N LEU A 86 -8.04 11.73 8.11
CA LEU A 86 -8.82 10.53 8.40
C LEU A 86 -9.44 9.92 7.12
N ASP A 87 -9.90 10.76 6.19
CA ASP A 87 -10.45 10.30 4.91
C ASP A 87 -9.37 9.62 4.05
N GLN A 88 -8.16 10.16 4.01
CA GLN A 88 -7.03 9.55 3.30
C GLN A 88 -6.58 8.23 3.94
N LYS A 89 -6.63 8.12 5.27
CA LYS A 89 -6.37 6.86 5.98
C LYS A 89 -7.43 5.80 5.65
N ALA A 90 -8.70 6.21 5.61
CA ALA A 90 -9.79 5.32 5.21
C ALA A 90 -9.68 4.92 3.74
N GLU A 91 -9.24 5.81 2.86
CA GLU A 91 -8.95 5.51 1.46
C GLU A 91 -7.78 4.53 1.33
N LEU A 92 -6.66 4.76 2.02
CA LEU A 92 -5.53 3.85 2.07
C LEU A 92 -5.96 2.43 2.45
N SER A 93 -6.72 2.28 3.53
CA SER A 93 -7.22 0.97 3.96
C SER A 93 -8.10 0.30 2.90
N ARG A 94 -8.94 1.05 2.19
CA ARG A 94 -9.80 0.52 1.12
C ARG A 94 -8.98 0.05 -0.09
N GLU A 95 -8.05 0.87 -0.55
CA GLU A 95 -7.24 0.53 -1.73
C GLU A 95 -6.30 -0.67 -1.43
N VAL A 96 -5.70 -0.72 -0.23
CA VAL A 96 -4.88 -1.86 0.21
C VAL A 96 -5.72 -3.14 0.32
N ASP A 97 -6.92 -3.08 0.90
CA ASP A 97 -7.81 -4.24 1.01
C ASP A 97 -8.23 -4.79 -0.35
N TYR A 98 -8.63 -3.91 -1.25
CA TYR A 98 -9.01 -4.25 -2.63
C TYR A 98 -7.85 -4.91 -3.38
N LEU A 99 -6.67 -4.30 -3.38
CA LEU A 99 -5.50 -4.82 -4.08
C LEU A 99 -4.99 -6.12 -3.46
N ALA A 100 -5.02 -6.27 -2.14
CA ALA A 100 -4.70 -7.53 -1.47
C ALA A 100 -5.61 -8.68 -1.94
N ASN A 101 -6.90 -8.42 -2.09
CA ASN A 101 -7.83 -9.41 -2.62
C ASN A 101 -7.55 -9.70 -4.10
N TRP A 102 -7.38 -8.66 -4.92
CA TRP A 102 -7.12 -8.79 -6.36
C TRP A 102 -5.87 -9.62 -6.65
N PHE A 103 -4.75 -9.30 -6.00
CA PHE A 103 -3.50 -10.06 -6.17
C PHE A 103 -3.61 -11.49 -5.66
N ASN A 104 -4.34 -11.71 -4.55
CA ASN A 104 -4.55 -13.05 -4.03
C ASN A 104 -5.33 -13.93 -5.01
N VAL A 105 -6.42 -13.42 -5.63
CA VAL A 105 -7.16 -14.16 -6.66
C VAL A 105 -6.28 -14.47 -7.86
N HIS A 106 -5.63 -13.46 -8.45
CA HIS A 106 -4.84 -13.63 -9.67
C HIS A 106 -3.52 -14.38 -9.44
N SER A 107 -3.04 -14.51 -8.20
CA SER A 107 -1.92 -15.39 -7.88
C SER A 107 -2.30 -16.88 -7.94
N ARG A 108 -3.57 -17.22 -7.68
CA ARG A 108 -4.10 -18.59 -7.59
C ARG A 108 -4.68 -19.11 -8.91
N GLU A 109 -5.07 -18.24 -9.83
CA GLU A 109 -5.73 -18.61 -11.10
C GLU A 109 -4.78 -19.20 -12.17
N TYR A 110 -3.46 -19.24 -11.93
CA TYR A 110 -2.49 -19.89 -12.81
C TYR A 110 -2.16 -21.33 -12.38
N HIS A 111 -3.21 -22.16 -12.18
CA HIS A 111 -3.11 -23.60 -11.93
C HIS A 111 -3.73 -24.43 -13.05
#